data_AF-A0A5J4U549-F1
#
_entry.id   AF-A0A5J4U549-F1
#
_cell.length_a   1.000
_cell.length_b   1.000
_cell.length_c   1.000
_cell.angle_alpha   90.00
_cell.angle_beta   90.00
_cell.angle_gamma   90.00
#
_symmetry.space_group_name_H-M   'P 1'
#
loop_
_entity.id
_entity.type
_entity.pdbx_description
1 polymer ?
#
loop_
_entity_poly.entity_id
_entity_poly.type
_entity_poly.pdbx_seq_one_letter_code
_entity_poly.pdbx_strand_id
1 'polypeptide(L)'
;MSENEEDYLTRGEIYNAFVSRYDNQTIYGTKTFNANVTAAGFAKTGKDDTSALLAGGGDQLLSSFGGVQVEDITSLVVNLHSNITFNYLKLTRIGTFYTLMMEIQPKTQISTSTQTTICTVGSISNTIAPPTPPRTIYPIQLGSKRKTLTCVYSYRDFRISTDSTEAWSVNDDVGLQFSWML
;
A
#
# COMPACT_ATOMS: atom_id res chain seq x y z
N MET A 1 31.65 -30.96 48.86
CA MET A 1 31.73 -31.00 47.39
C MET A 1 30.29 -30.86 46.92
N SER A 2 29.83 -29.65 46.57
CA SER A 2 28.46 -29.45 46.09
C SER A 2 28.46 -29.76 44.60
N GLU A 3 27.82 -30.87 44.24
CA GLU A 3 27.53 -31.17 42.86
C GLU A 3 26.56 -30.10 42.35
N ASN A 4 27.01 -29.30 41.39
CA ASN A 4 26.12 -28.40 40.67
C ASN A 4 25.18 -29.28 39.85
N GLU A 5 23.94 -29.41 40.29
CA GLU A 5 22.87 -30.01 39.50
C GLU A 5 22.59 -29.09 38.31
N GLU A 6 23.32 -29.30 37.22
CA GLU A 6 22.95 -28.72 35.93
C GLU A 6 21.63 -29.37 35.50
N ASP A 7 20.61 -28.54 35.28
CA ASP A 7 19.27 -28.98 34.91
C ASP A 7 19.32 -29.54 33.47
N TYR A 8 19.46 -30.86 33.32
CA TYR A 8 19.60 -31.51 32.03
C TYR A 8 18.24 -31.76 31.38
N LEU A 9 17.96 -31.07 30.27
CA LEU A 9 16.83 -31.37 29.39
C LEU A 9 17.04 -32.68 28.63
N THR A 10 16.03 -33.54 28.61
CA THR A 10 16.07 -34.78 27.83
C THR A 10 16.03 -34.49 26.33
N ARG A 11 16.60 -35.38 25.51
CA ARG A 11 16.59 -35.24 24.04
C ARG A 11 15.17 -35.11 23.47
N GLY A 12 14.18 -35.74 24.10
CA GLY A 12 12.77 -35.64 23.70
C GLY A 12 12.17 -34.26 23.96
N GLU A 13 12.48 -33.64 25.10
CA GLU A 13 12.04 -32.28 25.42
C GLU A 13 12.67 -31.26 24.48
N ILE A 14 13.98 -31.40 24.20
CA ILE A 14 14.69 -30.51 23.27
C ILE A 14 14.08 -30.61 21.85
N TYR A 15 13.82 -31.83 21.37
CA TYR A 15 13.28 -32.05 20.03
C TYR A 15 11.87 -31.50 19.86
N ASN A 16 11.06 -31.49 20.93
CA ASN A 16 9.70 -30.97 20.88
C ASN A 16 9.64 -29.45 21.01
N ALA A 17 10.50 -28.86 21.85
CA ALA A 17 10.45 -27.45 22.19
C ALA A 17 11.25 -26.53 21.25
N PHE A 18 12.31 -27.03 20.59
CA PHE A 18 13.23 -26.19 19.83
C PHE A 18 13.39 -26.65 18.37
N VAL A 19 13.74 -25.71 17.49
CA VAL A 19 14.29 -25.97 16.16
C VAL A 19 15.79 -25.71 16.23
N SER A 20 16.61 -26.73 15.97
CA SER A 20 18.07 -26.56 16.01
C SER A 20 18.56 -25.72 14.83
N ARG A 21 19.64 -24.97 15.01
CA ARG A 21 20.32 -24.23 13.93
C ARG A 21 21.53 -24.97 13.37
N TYR A 22 21.90 -26.11 13.97
CA TYR A 22 23.12 -26.83 13.65
C TYR A 22 22.99 -27.63 12.35
N ASP A 23 21.80 -28.17 12.08
CA ASP A 23 21.56 -29.08 10.95
C ASP A 23 20.23 -28.81 10.26
N ASN A 24 20.14 -29.31 9.02
CA ASN A 24 18.88 -29.39 8.28
C ASN A 24 17.90 -30.32 9.02
N GLN A 25 16.72 -29.79 9.33
CA GLN A 25 15.66 -30.56 9.99
C GLN A 25 14.45 -30.71 9.07
N THR A 26 13.87 -31.91 9.09
CA THR A 26 12.56 -32.19 8.50
C THR A 26 11.56 -32.39 9.62
N ILE A 27 10.47 -31.62 9.61
CA ILE A 27 9.39 -31.73 10.59
C ILE A 27 8.23 -32.45 9.90
N TYR A 28 7.96 -33.69 10.32
CA TYR A 28 6.84 -34.49 9.78
C TYR A 28 5.47 -34.08 10.38
N GLY A 29 5.47 -33.34 11.49
CA GLY A 29 4.27 -32.84 12.16
C GLY A 29 4.13 -31.31 12.13
N THR A 30 3.49 -30.75 13.15
CA THR A 30 3.30 -29.29 13.29
C THR A 30 4.17 -28.75 14.42
N LYS A 31 4.84 -27.61 14.18
CA LYS A 31 5.46 -26.77 15.20
C LYS A 31 4.71 -25.44 15.23
N THR A 32 4.20 -25.05 16.39
CA THR A 32 3.45 -23.80 16.56
C THR A 32 4.36 -22.74 17.16
N PHE A 33 4.48 -21.60 16.48
CA PHE A 33 5.17 -20.42 17.01
C PHE A 33 4.12 -19.44 17.55
N ASN A 34 4.19 -19.13 18.84
CA ASN A 34 3.24 -18.21 19.51
C ASN A 34 3.61 -16.73 19.31
N ALA A 35 4.69 -16.46 18.57
CA ALA A 35 5.19 -15.13 18.25
C ALA A 35 5.62 -15.09 16.78
N ASN A 36 5.91 -13.89 16.28
CA ASN A 36 6.34 -13.68 14.90
C ASN A 36 7.63 -14.46 14.59
N VAL A 37 7.65 -15.17 13.46
CA VAL A 37 8.84 -15.82 12.93
C VAL A 37 9.55 -14.88 11.97
N THR A 38 10.74 -14.44 12.31
CA THR A 38 11.62 -13.69 11.40
C THR A 38 12.58 -14.65 10.72
N ALA A 39 12.51 -14.74 9.40
CA ALA A 39 13.42 -15.55 8.59
C ALA A 39 14.06 -14.70 7.50
N ALA A 40 15.28 -15.05 7.10
CA ALA A 40 15.96 -14.38 5.97
C ALA A 40 15.25 -14.66 4.62
N GLY A 41 14.50 -15.75 4.53
CA GLY A 41 13.68 -16.09 3.36
C GLY A 41 12.76 -17.27 3.65
N PHE A 42 11.65 -17.34 2.90
CA PHE A 42 10.73 -18.47 2.88
C PHE A 42 10.65 -19.01 1.45
N ALA A 43 11.04 -20.26 1.25
CA ALA A 43 10.98 -20.92 -0.05
C ALA A 43 10.11 -22.17 0.02
N LYS A 44 9.23 -22.35 -0.95
CA LYS A 44 8.43 -23.57 -1.11
C LYS A 44 9.11 -24.49 -2.12
N THR A 45 9.48 -25.70 -1.70
CA THR A 45 10.14 -26.67 -2.58
C THR A 45 9.29 -26.96 -3.82
N GLY A 46 9.92 -26.95 -5.00
CA GLY A 46 9.26 -27.22 -6.28
C GLY A 46 8.41 -26.07 -6.81
N LYS A 47 8.54 -24.86 -6.25
CA LYS A 47 7.92 -23.63 -6.75
C LYS A 47 8.99 -22.61 -7.15
N ASP A 48 8.61 -21.68 -8.01
CA ASP A 48 9.39 -20.53 -8.45
C ASP A 48 8.79 -19.22 -7.91
N ASP A 49 9.33 -18.09 -8.35
CA ASP A 49 8.92 -16.75 -7.91
C ASP A 49 7.58 -16.27 -8.53
N THR A 50 6.79 -17.18 -9.11
CA THR A 50 5.50 -16.84 -9.74
C THR A 50 4.30 -16.99 -8.81
N SER A 51 4.51 -17.40 -7.55
CA SER A 51 3.43 -17.66 -6.58
C SER A 51 3.70 -17.02 -5.21
N ALA A 52 2.64 -16.66 -4.48
CA ALA A 52 2.70 -16.19 -3.10
C ALA A 52 2.15 -17.24 -2.12
N LEU A 53 2.76 -17.39 -0.95
CA LEU A 53 2.26 -18.26 0.12
C LEU A 53 1.10 -17.58 0.86
N LEU A 54 -0.02 -18.29 1.03
CA LEU A 54 -1.20 -17.75 1.70
C LEU A 54 -1.20 -18.10 3.19
N ALA A 55 -1.70 -17.18 4.03
CA ALA A 55 -1.80 -17.38 5.48
C ALA A 55 -2.74 -18.54 5.88
N GLY A 56 -3.71 -18.89 5.02
CA GLY A 56 -4.60 -20.04 5.19
C GLY A 56 -3.99 -21.38 4.73
N GLY A 57 -2.73 -21.39 4.32
CA GLY A 57 -2.08 -22.53 3.67
C GLY A 57 -2.22 -22.49 2.14
N GLY A 58 -1.36 -23.25 1.46
CA GLY A 58 -1.29 -23.27 0.00
C GLY A 58 -0.49 -22.11 -0.59
N ASP A 59 -0.56 -22.00 -1.91
CA ASP A 59 0.07 -20.97 -2.72
C ASP A 59 -0.89 -20.45 -3.78
N GLN A 60 -0.76 -19.16 -4.13
CA GLN A 60 -1.57 -18.50 -5.15
C GLN A 60 -0.65 -17.95 -6.24
N LEU A 61 -0.90 -18.31 -7.50
CA LEU A 61 -0.19 -17.74 -8.64
C LEU A 61 -0.38 -16.22 -8.69
N LEU A 62 0.70 -15.47 -8.91
CA LEU A 62 0.65 -14.01 -9.05
C LEU A 62 -0.25 -13.57 -10.21
N SER A 63 -0.29 -14.36 -11.30
CA SER A 63 -1.15 -14.11 -12.46
C SER A 63 -2.64 -14.21 -12.16
N SER A 64 -3.02 -15.02 -11.17
CA SER A 64 -4.42 -15.22 -10.78
C SER A 64 -5.05 -13.98 -10.13
N PHE A 65 -4.24 -13.03 -9.65
CA PHE A 65 -4.72 -11.75 -9.14
C PHE A 65 -5.21 -10.80 -10.25
N GLY A 66 -5.23 -11.27 -11.51
CA GLY A 66 -5.69 -10.51 -12.66
C GLY A 66 -4.67 -9.49 -13.17
N GLY A 67 -3.42 -9.62 -12.70
CA GLY A 67 -2.34 -8.69 -13.00
C GLY A 67 -2.57 -7.29 -12.46
N VAL A 68 -1.75 -6.36 -12.94
CA VAL A 68 -1.89 -4.93 -12.66
C VAL A 68 -2.69 -4.31 -13.79
N GLN A 69 -3.91 -3.84 -13.49
CA GLN A 69 -4.70 -3.05 -14.44
C GLN A 69 -4.36 -1.58 -14.23
N VAL A 70 -3.79 -0.92 -15.24
CA VAL A 70 -3.42 0.49 -15.20
C VAL A 70 -4.24 1.24 -16.25
N GLU A 71 -4.99 2.24 -15.80
CA GLU A 71 -5.89 3.01 -16.67
C GLU A 71 -5.66 4.50 -16.47
N ASP A 72 -5.55 5.22 -17.58
CA ASP A 72 -5.59 6.68 -17.57
C ASP A 72 -7.05 7.11 -17.41
N ILE A 73 -7.36 7.77 -16.30
CA ILE A 73 -8.72 8.18 -15.96
C ILE A 73 -8.92 9.69 -16.16
N THR A 74 -8.02 10.38 -16.86
CA THR A 74 -8.14 11.82 -17.16
C THR A 74 -9.45 12.13 -17.89
N SER A 75 -9.90 11.23 -18.77
CA SER A 75 -11.19 11.34 -19.48
C SER A 75 -12.42 11.20 -18.59
N LEU A 76 -12.25 10.67 -17.36
CA LEU A 76 -13.32 10.57 -16.36
C LEU A 76 -13.45 11.83 -15.50
N VAL A 77 -12.57 12.82 -15.68
CA VAL A 77 -12.70 14.12 -15.00
C VAL A 77 -13.91 14.84 -15.59
N VAL A 78 -14.97 14.97 -14.79
CA VAL A 78 -16.22 15.62 -15.20
C VAL A 78 -16.22 17.11 -14.89
N ASN A 79 -15.48 17.53 -13.86
CA ASN A 79 -15.34 18.92 -13.47
C ASN A 79 -13.93 19.20 -12.96
N LEU A 80 -13.31 20.27 -13.48
CA LEU A 80 -12.04 20.80 -12.99
C LEU A 80 -12.33 22.09 -12.21
N HIS A 81 -12.30 21.99 -10.88
CA HIS A 81 -12.67 23.04 -9.94
C HIS A 81 -11.53 24.01 -9.63
N SER A 82 -10.30 23.67 -10.01
CA SER A 82 -9.09 24.48 -9.80
C SER A 82 -8.31 24.62 -11.10
N ASN A 83 -7.59 25.73 -11.29
CA ASN A 83 -6.76 25.94 -12.48
C ASN A 83 -5.46 25.13 -12.38
N ILE A 84 -5.58 23.82 -12.61
CA ILE A 84 -4.53 22.83 -12.53
C ILE A 84 -4.48 22.06 -13.84
N THR A 85 -3.29 21.62 -14.22
CA THR A 85 -3.08 20.66 -15.31
C THR A 85 -2.69 19.34 -14.69
N PHE A 86 -3.28 18.24 -15.16
CA PHE A 86 -2.79 16.90 -14.84
C PHE A 86 -1.70 16.55 -15.84
N ASN A 87 -0.48 16.31 -15.36
CA ASN A 87 0.55 15.68 -16.19
C ASN A 87 0.21 14.20 -16.39
N TYR A 88 -0.32 13.55 -15.34
CA TYR A 88 -0.99 12.26 -15.44
C TYR A 88 -2.02 12.07 -14.31
N LEU A 89 -3.03 11.25 -14.60
CA LEU A 89 -4.01 10.77 -13.63
C LEU A 89 -4.32 9.30 -13.90
N LYS A 90 -3.73 8.40 -13.12
CA LYS A 90 -3.76 6.95 -13.37
C LYS A 90 -4.34 6.18 -12.19
N LEU A 91 -5.25 5.26 -12.50
CA LEU A 91 -5.74 4.25 -11.55
C LEU A 91 -5.07 2.92 -11.82
N THR A 92 -4.49 2.35 -10.78
CA THR A 92 -3.89 1.02 -10.77
C THR A 92 -4.70 0.11 -9.86
N ARG A 93 -5.07 -1.08 -10.34
CA ARG A 93 -5.80 -2.09 -9.57
C ARG A 93 -5.08 -3.43 -9.59
N ILE A 94 -5.04 -4.08 -8.43
CA ILE A 94 -4.62 -5.48 -8.25
C ILE A 94 -5.64 -6.14 -7.33
N GLY A 95 -6.51 -7.00 -7.86
CA GLY A 95 -7.60 -7.60 -7.06
C GLY A 95 -8.54 -6.55 -6.45
N THR A 96 -8.55 -6.43 -5.12
CA THR A 96 -9.30 -5.40 -4.36
C THR A 96 -8.43 -4.23 -3.89
N PHE A 97 -7.13 -4.26 -4.19
CA PHE A 97 -6.22 -3.17 -3.90
C PHE A 97 -6.20 -2.18 -5.06
N TYR A 98 -6.41 -0.90 -4.75
CA TYR A 98 -6.42 0.21 -5.69
C TYR A 98 -5.35 1.20 -5.30
N THR A 99 -4.67 1.77 -6.28
CA THR A 99 -3.73 2.87 -6.13
C THR A 99 -4.04 3.90 -7.19
N LEU A 100 -4.26 5.15 -6.80
CA LEU A 100 -4.23 6.25 -7.77
C LEU A 100 -2.90 6.97 -7.67
N MET A 101 -2.38 7.34 -8.82
CA MET A 101 -1.23 8.22 -8.97
C MET A 101 -1.65 9.42 -9.79
N MET A 102 -1.25 10.59 -9.33
CA MET A 102 -1.61 11.88 -9.91
C MET A 102 -0.40 12.78 -9.88
N GLU A 103 -0.12 13.47 -10.97
CA GLU A 103 0.81 14.59 -10.98
C GLU A 103 0.10 15.83 -11.50
N ILE A 104 0.17 16.90 -10.72
CA ILE A 104 -0.52 18.15 -11.00
C ILE A 104 0.44 19.32 -11.09
N GLN A 105 0.12 20.25 -12.00
CA GLN A 105 0.76 21.56 -12.13
C GLN A 105 -0.29 22.67 -11.97
N PRO A 106 -0.19 23.51 -10.94
CA PRO A 106 -1.07 24.66 -10.78
C PRO A 106 -0.72 25.75 -11.81
N LYS A 107 -1.71 26.19 -12.58
CA LYS A 107 -1.60 27.31 -13.53
C LYS A 107 -1.76 28.67 -12.86
N THR A 108 -2.34 28.69 -11.66
CA THR A 108 -2.44 29.87 -10.79
C THR A 108 -2.03 29.50 -9.38
N GLN A 109 -1.59 30.49 -8.60
CA GLN A 109 -1.29 30.30 -7.19
C GLN A 109 -2.51 29.73 -6.43
N ILE A 110 -2.31 28.61 -5.73
CA ILE A 110 -3.37 27.99 -4.92
C ILE A 110 -3.18 28.45 -3.48
N SER A 111 -4.15 29.20 -2.96
CA SER A 111 -4.20 29.61 -1.56
C SER A 111 -4.73 28.44 -0.71
N THR A 112 -3.95 28.04 0.28
CA THR A 112 -4.06 26.75 0.95
C THR A 112 -4.88 26.78 2.26
N SER A 113 -5.51 27.91 2.57
CA SER A 113 -6.16 28.16 3.86
C SER A 113 -7.48 27.41 4.08
N THR A 114 -8.01 26.73 3.06
CA THR A 114 -9.22 25.90 3.15
C THR A 114 -9.11 24.71 2.21
N GLN A 115 -9.82 23.61 2.52
CA GLN A 115 -9.91 22.45 1.64
C GLN A 115 -10.34 22.88 0.22
N THR A 116 -9.46 22.73 -0.76
CA THR A 116 -9.73 23.11 -2.15
C THR A 116 -10.03 21.86 -2.95
N THR A 117 -11.22 21.79 -3.54
CA THR A 117 -11.55 20.75 -4.52
C THR A 117 -10.79 21.04 -5.81
N ILE A 118 -10.00 20.07 -6.29
CA ILE A 118 -9.26 20.16 -7.55
C ILE A 118 -10.15 19.73 -8.70
N CYS A 119 -10.72 18.53 -8.60
CA CYS A 119 -11.55 17.96 -9.65
C CYS A 119 -12.50 16.91 -9.09
N THR A 120 -13.48 16.54 -9.90
CA THR A 120 -14.41 15.44 -9.64
C THR A 120 -14.31 14.41 -10.76
N VAL A 121 -14.32 13.13 -10.41
CA VAL A 121 -14.23 11.99 -11.36
C VAL A 121 -15.53 11.15 -11.42
N GLY A 122 -16.13 10.98 -12.60
CA GLY A 122 -17.40 10.24 -12.82
C GLY A 122 -17.45 9.59 -14.21
N SER A 123 -18.15 8.49 -14.49
CA SER A 123 -19.56 8.13 -14.27
C SER A 123 -19.75 6.71 -13.69
N ILE A 124 -20.91 6.41 -13.08
CA ILE A 124 -21.31 5.10 -12.51
C ILE A 124 -21.45 3.97 -13.55
N SER A 125 -21.48 4.29 -14.85
CA SER A 125 -21.68 3.31 -15.92
C SER A 125 -20.42 2.51 -16.29
N ASN A 126 -19.25 2.90 -15.80
CA ASN A 126 -17.97 2.31 -16.19
C ASN A 126 -17.34 1.59 -15.00
N THR A 127 -16.88 0.36 -15.22
CA THR A 127 -16.19 -0.52 -14.26
C THR A 127 -14.88 0.05 -13.69
N ILE A 128 -14.47 1.23 -14.17
CA ILE A 128 -13.17 1.90 -13.99
C ILE A 128 -13.28 3.14 -13.10
N ALA A 129 -14.49 3.65 -12.85
CA ALA A 129 -14.63 4.78 -11.93
C ALA A 129 -14.04 4.38 -10.57
N PRO A 130 -13.10 5.15 -9.99
CA PRO A 130 -12.46 4.74 -8.76
C PRO A 130 -13.54 4.57 -7.69
N PRO A 131 -13.73 3.34 -7.17
CA PRO A 131 -14.79 3.09 -6.21
C PRO A 131 -14.57 3.99 -5.01
N THR A 132 -15.65 4.57 -4.48
CA THR A 132 -15.53 5.55 -3.40
C THR A 132 -14.91 4.86 -2.19
N PRO A 133 -13.70 5.24 -1.74
CA PRO A 133 -13.12 4.64 -0.55
C PRO A 133 -14.02 4.96 0.65
N PRO A 134 -14.07 4.11 1.69
CA PRO A 134 -14.55 4.54 3.00
C PRO A 134 -13.77 5.82 3.35
N ARG A 135 -14.42 6.84 3.92
CA ARG A 135 -13.89 8.21 4.10
C ARG A 135 -12.50 8.20 4.76
N THR A 136 -11.44 8.08 3.97
CA THR A 136 -10.07 7.84 4.43
C THR A 136 -9.21 9.01 4.01
N ILE A 137 -8.56 9.62 4.99
CA ILE A 137 -7.66 10.74 4.81
C ILE A 137 -6.28 10.14 4.62
N TYR A 138 -5.66 10.40 3.46
CA TYR A 138 -4.30 9.95 3.17
C TYR A 138 -3.35 11.16 3.21
N PRO A 139 -2.64 11.38 4.34
CA PRO A 139 -1.64 12.45 4.40
C PRO A 139 -0.44 12.08 3.51
N ILE A 140 0.05 13.01 2.70
CA ILE A 140 1.23 12.83 1.85
C ILE A 140 2.23 13.95 2.14
N GLN A 141 3.45 13.60 2.55
CA GLN A 141 4.52 14.60 2.72
C GLN A 141 5.24 14.81 1.39
N LEU A 142 5.22 16.05 0.86
CA LEU A 142 5.90 16.39 -0.38
C LEU A 142 7.23 17.12 -0.13
N GLY A 143 8.25 16.67 -0.86
CA GLY A 143 9.63 17.13 -0.77
C GLY A 143 9.93 18.27 -1.74
N SER A 144 9.26 19.41 -1.61
CA SER A 144 9.91 20.69 -1.96
C SER A 144 9.46 21.76 -0.96
N LYS A 145 10.42 22.35 -0.25
CA LYS A 145 10.25 23.33 0.85
C LYS A 145 9.62 22.85 2.18
N ARG A 146 9.48 21.54 2.44
CA ARG A 146 8.84 20.95 3.66
C ARG A 146 7.37 21.40 3.86
N LYS A 147 6.52 21.20 2.85
CA LYS A 147 5.07 21.41 2.97
C LYS A 147 4.35 20.06 3.08
N THR A 148 3.51 19.87 4.11
CA THR A 148 2.70 18.66 4.24
C THR A 148 1.40 18.85 3.47
N LEU A 149 1.14 18.01 2.47
CA LEU A 149 -0.10 18.08 1.69
C LEU A 149 -1.02 16.94 2.10
N THR A 150 -2.27 17.25 2.36
CA THR A 150 -3.29 16.22 2.61
C THR A 150 -4.18 16.16 1.39
N CYS A 151 -4.16 15.03 0.70
CA CYS A 151 -5.10 14.76 -0.38
C CYS A 151 -6.20 13.83 0.15
N VAL A 152 -7.44 14.20 -0.12
CA VAL A 152 -8.62 13.43 0.24
C VAL A 152 -9.39 13.12 -1.03
N TYR A 153 -9.63 11.83 -1.26
CA TYR A 153 -10.58 11.37 -2.26
C TYR A 153 -11.86 10.93 -1.57
N SER A 154 -12.96 11.66 -1.76
CA SER A 154 -14.24 11.37 -1.11
C SER A 154 -15.41 11.75 -2.01
N TYR A 155 -16.40 10.86 -2.12
CA TYR A 155 -17.58 11.08 -2.97
C TYR A 155 -17.24 11.58 -4.38
N ARG A 156 -16.19 11.03 -5.00
CA ARG A 156 -15.69 11.40 -6.33
C ARG A 156 -14.88 12.70 -6.41
N ASP A 157 -14.75 13.44 -5.33
CA ASP A 157 -13.97 14.67 -5.29
C ASP A 157 -12.54 14.41 -4.85
N PHE A 158 -11.60 15.01 -5.59
CA PHE A 158 -10.24 15.22 -5.13
C PHE A 158 -10.14 16.56 -4.42
N ARG A 159 -9.73 16.53 -3.15
CA ARG A 159 -9.56 17.71 -2.34
C ARG A 159 -8.16 17.75 -1.76
N ILE A 160 -7.51 18.90 -1.88
CA ILE A 160 -6.20 19.15 -1.27
C ILE A 160 -6.33 20.14 -0.13
N SER A 161 -5.52 19.95 0.90
CA SER A 161 -5.26 20.94 1.94
C SER A 161 -3.79 20.89 2.34
N THR A 162 -3.28 21.95 2.96
CA THR A 162 -1.98 21.92 3.63
C THR A 162 -2.03 22.74 4.90
N ASP A 163 -1.16 22.37 5.82
CA ASP A 163 -0.88 23.11 7.05
C ASP A 163 0.00 24.35 6.82
N SER A 164 0.54 24.52 5.60
CA SER A 164 1.38 25.65 5.23
C SER A 164 0.57 26.89 4.84
N THR A 165 0.98 28.06 5.34
CA THR A 165 0.46 29.38 4.93
C THR A 165 1.09 29.86 3.62
N GLU A 166 2.10 29.17 3.09
CA GLU A 166 2.72 29.52 1.81
C GLU A 166 1.98 28.85 0.65
N ALA A 167 1.38 29.67 -0.21
CA ALA A 167 0.72 29.21 -1.41
C ALA A 167 1.68 28.49 -2.39
N TRP A 168 1.12 27.67 -3.28
CA TRP A 168 1.88 26.96 -4.31
C TRP A 168 2.27 27.90 -5.45
N SER A 169 3.49 27.75 -5.98
CA SER A 169 3.96 28.56 -7.10
C SER A 169 3.34 28.05 -8.39
N VAL A 170 3.20 28.93 -9.37
CA VAL A 170 2.74 28.55 -10.71
C VAL A 170 3.76 27.57 -11.32
N ASN A 171 3.25 26.48 -11.92
CA ASN A 171 4.02 25.40 -12.55
C ASN A 171 4.84 24.51 -11.60
N ASP A 172 4.58 24.53 -10.29
CA ASP A 172 5.17 23.53 -9.38
C ASP A 172 4.63 22.12 -9.70
N ASP A 173 5.52 21.15 -9.91
CA ASP A 173 5.12 19.74 -10.07
C ASP A 173 4.80 19.10 -8.71
N VAL A 174 3.60 18.54 -8.58
CA VAL A 174 3.14 17.89 -7.34
C VAL A 174 2.67 16.48 -7.64
N GLY A 175 3.47 15.49 -7.25
CA GLY A 175 3.14 14.07 -7.31
C GLY A 175 2.36 13.59 -6.08
N LEU A 176 1.21 12.95 -6.29
CA LEU A 176 0.33 12.41 -5.27
C LEU A 176 0.07 10.93 -5.56
N GLN A 177 0.21 10.09 -4.54
CA GLN A 177 -0.14 8.68 -4.61
C GLN A 177 -0.99 8.30 -3.41
N PHE A 178 -2.10 7.62 -3.65
CA PHE A 178 -2.94 7.09 -2.58
C PHE A 178 -3.37 5.66 -2.90
N SER A 179 -3.37 4.82 -1.87
CA SER A 179 -3.67 3.40 -2.00
C SER A 179 -4.73 3.00 -0.98
N TRP A 180 -5.72 2.22 -1.41
CA TRP A 180 -6.79 1.72 -0.57
C TRP A 180 -7.19 0.31 -0.97
N MET A 181 -7.87 -0.39 -0.07
CA MET A 181 -8.42 -1.72 -0.30
C MET A 181 -9.94 -1.65 -0.12
N LEU A 182 -10.68 -2.36 -0.99
CA LEU A 182 -12.11 -2.60 -0.83
C LEU A 182 -12.38 -3.96 -0.18
#